data_AF-A0A5E4JZC7-F1
#
_entry.id   AF-A0A5E4JZC7-F1
#
_cell.length_a   1.000
_cell.length_b   1.000
_cell.length_c   1.000
_cell.angle_alpha   90.00
_cell.angle_beta   90.00
_cell.angle_gamma   90.00
#
_symmetry.space_group_name_H-M   'P 1'
#
loop_
_entity.id
_entity.type
_entity.pdbx_description
1 polymer ?
#
loop_
_entity_poly.entity_id
_entity_poly.type
_entity_poly.pdbx_seq_one_letter_code
_entity_poly.pdbx_strand_id
1 'polypeptide(L)' 'MKRDEVLFLNQLIKSLEDAEKRLEISYKRKEYENFNQSKKIMLRMQEEISEIIK' A
#
# COMPACT_ATOMS: atom_id res chain seq x y z
N MET A 1 -1.99 21.24 -3.19
CA MET A 1 -2.00 19.98 -3.96
C MET A 1 -2.56 20.21 -5.35
N LYS A 2 -1.80 19.83 -6.37
CA LYS A 2 -2.20 19.87 -7.79
C LYS A 2 -3.18 18.73 -8.10
N ARG A 3 -3.97 18.84 -9.17
CA ARG A 3 -4.92 17.80 -9.60
C ARG A 3 -4.23 16.45 -9.83
N ASP A 4 -3.02 16.46 -10.38
CA ASP A 4 -2.26 15.25 -10.67
C ASP A 4 -1.79 14.55 -9.39
N GLU A 5 -1.41 15.32 -8.36
CA GLU A 5 -1.07 14.80 -7.03
C GLU A 5 -2.28 14.14 -6.36
N VAL A 6 -3.49 14.71 -6.51
CA VAL A 6 -4.73 14.10 -6.01
C VAL A 6 -5.03 12.78 -6.72
N LEU A 7 -4.87 12.73 -8.05
CA LEU A 7 -5.09 11.51 -8.83
C LEU A 7 -4.08 10.42 -8.46
N PHE A 8 -2.81 10.79 -8.31
CA PHE A 8 -1.76 9.89 -7.89
C PHE A 8 -2.00 9.35 -6.47
N LEU A 9 -2.38 10.23 -5.53
CA LEU A 9 -2.74 9.85 -4.17
C LEU A 9 -3.89 8.84 -4.13
N ASN A 10 -4.92 9.05 -4.95
CA ASN A 10 -6.03 8.10 -5.07
C ASN A 10 -5.59 6.73 -5.60
N GLN A 11 -4.60 6.68 -6.50
CA GLN A 11 -4.03 5.41 -6.97
C GLN A 11 -3.20 4.71 -5.89
N LEU A 12 -2.43 5.46 -5.11
CA LEU A 12 -1.66 4.92 -3.99
C LEU A 12 -2.58 4.34 -2.92
N ILE A 13 -3.67 5.04 -2.55
CA ILE A 13 -4.65 4.56 -1.57
C ILE A 13 -5.29 3.25 -2.04
N LYS A 14 -5.75 3.17 -3.31
CA LYS A 14 -6.30 1.92 -3.86
C LYS A 14 -5.28 0.77 -3.84
N SER A 15 -4.03 1.06 -4.17
CA SER A 15 -2.98 0.05 -4.16
C SER A 15 -2.67 -0.44 -2.74
N LEU A 16 -2.77 0.45 -1.75
CA LEU A 16 -2.60 0.12 -0.34
C LEU A 16 -3.73 -0.78 0.17
N GLU A 17 -4.98 -0.49 -0.17
CA GLU A 17 -6.14 -1.34 0.14
C GLU A 17 -6.01 -2.74 -0.47
N ASP A 18 -5.52 -2.85 -1.71
CA ASP A 18 -5.31 -4.14 -2.35
C ASP A 18 -4.12 -4.91 -1.75
N ALA A 19 -3.07 -4.23 -1.33
CA ALA A 19 -1.96 -4.83 -0.60
C ALA A 19 -2.39 -5.34 0.78
N GLU A 20 -3.27 -4.61 1.48
CA GLU A 20 -3.86 -5.05 2.75
C GLU A 20 -4.65 -6.35 2.61
N LYS A 21 -5.52 -6.46 1.58
CA LYS A 21 -6.27 -7.70 1.31
C LYS A 21 -5.32 -8.88 1.08
N ARG A 22 -4.24 -8.68 0.31
CA ARG A 22 -3.22 -9.71 0.08
C ARG A 22 -2.49 -10.10 1.36
N LEU A 23 -2.11 -9.12 2.17
CA LEU A 23 -1.48 -9.33 3.48
C LEU A 23 -2.36 -10.24 4.36
N GLU A 24 -3.65 -9.95 4.45
CA GLU A 24 -4.58 -10.72 5.30
C GLU A 24 -4.79 -12.15 4.78
N ILE A 25 -4.89 -12.33 3.46
CA ILE A 25 -4.97 -13.66 2.83
C ILE A 25 -3.71 -14.47 3.13
N SER A 26 -2.52 -13.87 2.93
CA SER A 26 -1.25 -14.55 3.19
C SER A 26 -1.05 -14.87 4.67
N TYR A 27 -1.49 -13.99 5.58
CA TYR A 27 -1.49 -14.26 7.02
C TYR A 27 -2.37 -15.47 7.36
N LYS A 28 -3.62 -15.50 6.86
CA LYS A 28 -4.57 -16.61 7.07
C LYS A 28 -4.03 -17.94 6.55
N ARG A 29 -3.30 -17.91 5.43
CA ARG A 29 -2.69 -19.09 4.80
C ARG A 29 -1.31 -19.47 5.35
N LYS A 30 -0.77 -18.69 6.30
CA LYS A 30 0.60 -18.84 6.83
C LYS A 30 1.69 -18.76 5.73
N GLU A 31 1.42 -18.02 4.67
CA GLU A 31 2.35 -17.74 3.58
C GLU A 31 3.25 -16.55 3.97
N TYR A 32 4.20 -16.79 4.87
CA TYR A 32 4.98 -15.71 5.50
C TYR A 32 5.82 -14.89 4.51
N GLU A 33 6.28 -15.48 3.41
CA GLU A 33 7.02 -14.75 2.39
C GLU A 33 6.12 -13.74 1.67
N ASN A 34 4.93 -14.16 1.23
CA ASN A 34 3.93 -13.29 0.61
C ASN A 34 3.43 -12.21 1.58
N PHE A 35 3.28 -12.56 2.86
CA PHE A 35 2.97 -11.60 3.93
C PHE A 35 4.05 -10.53 4.03
N ASN A 36 5.32 -10.93 4.11
CA ASN A 36 6.44 -9.99 4.25
C ASN A 36 6.58 -9.10 3.00
N GLN A 37 6.36 -9.64 1.80
CA GLN A 37 6.36 -8.86 0.57
C GLN A 37 5.22 -7.82 0.57
N SER A 38 3.99 -8.23 0.91
CA SER A 38 2.85 -7.31 0.99
C SER A 38 3.09 -6.20 2.01
N LYS A 39 3.65 -6.54 3.18
CA LYS A 39 4.02 -5.56 4.21
C LYS A 39 5.03 -4.52 3.71
N LYS A 40 6.08 -4.95 2.98
CA LYS A 40 7.08 -4.02 2.41
C LYS A 40 6.45 -3.05 1.41
N ILE A 41 5.56 -3.55 0.56
CA ILE A 41 4.83 -2.73 -0.42
C ILE A 41 3.96 -1.68 0.30
N MET A 42 3.22 -2.10 1.32
CA MET A 42 2.38 -1.18 2.11
C MET A 42 3.21 -0.07 2.77
N LEU A 43 4.34 -0.40 3.38
CA LEU A 43 5.22 0.58 4.01
C LEU A 43 5.74 1.61 3.00
N ARG A 44 6.18 1.16 1.83
CA ARG A 44 6.62 2.07 0.75
C ARG A 44 5.50 3.00 0.28
N MET A 45 4.29 2.49 0.11
CA MET A 45 3.14 3.32 -0.27
C MET A 45 2.80 4.35 0.81
N GLN A 46 2.90 3.97 2.10
CA GLN A 46 2.69 4.90 3.21
C GLN A 46 3.75 6.01 3.25
N GLU A 47 5.02 5.70 2.93
CA GLU A 47 6.09 6.69 2.78
C GLU A 47 5.78 7.66 1.63
N GLU A 48 5.44 7.14 0.44
CA GLU A 48 5.09 7.95 -0.73
C GLU A 48 3.87 8.84 -0.46
N ILE A 49 2.83 8.32 0.21
CA ILE A 49 1.66 9.10 0.66
C ILE A 49 2.10 10.20 1.62
N SER A 50 2.96 9.89 2.60
CA SER A 50 3.43 10.88 3.56
C SER A 50 4.24 12.00 2.90
N GLU A 51 4.99 11.72 1.84
CA GLU A 51 5.74 12.73 1.09
C GLU A 51 4.82 13.69 0.33
N ILE A 52 3.70 13.19 -0.21
CA ILE A 52 2.73 14.01 -0.95
C ILE A 52 1.92 14.92 -0.02
N ILE A 53 1.62 14.44 1.19
CA ILE A 53 0.78 15.17 2.16
C ILE A 53 1.59 16.23 2.94
N LYS A 54 2.92 16.07 3.05
CA LYS A 54 3.81 17.05 3.67
C LYS A 54 3.85 18.36 2.90
#